data_AF-A0A5A8ENJ6-F1
#
_entry.id   AF-A0A5A8ENJ6-F1
#
_cell.length_a   1.000
_cell.length_b   1.000
_cell.length_c   1.000
_cell.angle_alpha   90.00
_cell.angle_beta   90.00
_cell.angle_gamma   90.00
#
_symmetry.space_group_name_H-M   'P 1'
#
loop_
_entity.id
_entity.type
_entity.pdbx_description
1 polymer ?
#
loop_
_entity_poly.entity_id
_entity_poly.type
_entity_poly.pdbx_seq_one_letter_code
_entity_poly.pdbx_strand_id
1 'polypeptide(L)'
;MGNRVRFVASCLLLAMVSDRALVVRFRQGYYASLADLFESPGFAWEASGDDKVASGRAIDPKDSQQLLCGDLGPDGAGPALSVSGNYYFMPFVANNPLYRAKARRWFPNGDIFGTMARVVFRPGPQVRDMMDTLLLDLGRKAGLPDGERWTCELGFQIRNDNDPVRRPQISAKEWDLYRKCAAELLPRSRREDPRVFVATDSDPSRKICSEEVPYPFEVYGDFERSNNPKGVRKALVDLLVFSTCDIMLTSPWSSYGRVASVYAGREAYFVTDWGVPTGEPHRRFLDILRDEDGKSGCFRFLRTEPCPWQGPKGELGFNDVVRTTTCWDASMFSDVC
;
A
#
# COMPACT_ATOMS: atom_id res chain seq x y z
N MET A 1 1.80 8.78 -2.58
CA MET A 1 0.86 8.00 -3.42
C MET A 1 0.12 6.91 -2.63
N GLY A 2 0.82 5.97 -1.98
CA GLY A 2 0.18 4.85 -1.26
C GLY A 2 -0.94 5.24 -0.27
N ASN A 3 -0.69 6.19 0.63
CA ASN A 3 -1.71 6.70 1.56
C ASN A 3 -2.98 7.23 0.85
N ARG A 4 -2.82 7.88 -0.30
CA ARG A 4 -3.95 8.46 -1.05
C ARG A 4 -4.88 7.37 -1.57
N VAL A 5 -4.32 6.35 -2.24
CA VAL A 5 -5.11 5.23 -2.78
C VAL A 5 -5.83 4.49 -1.65
N ARG A 6 -5.13 4.23 -0.55
CA ARG A 6 -5.69 3.57 0.64
C ARG A 6 -6.83 4.38 1.28
N PHE A 7 -6.66 5.68 1.42
CA PHE A 7 -7.69 6.56 1.98
C PHE A 7 -8.92 6.64 1.06
N VAL A 8 -8.73 6.86 -0.24
CA VAL A 8 -9.84 6.89 -1.21
C VAL A 8 -10.58 5.54 -1.24
N ALA A 9 -9.86 4.42 -1.18
CA ALA A 9 -10.48 3.09 -1.10
C ALA A 9 -11.30 2.92 0.19
N SER A 10 -10.80 3.40 1.33
CA SER A 10 -11.55 3.36 2.60
C SER A 10 -12.83 4.19 2.52
N CYS A 11 -12.75 5.40 1.95
CA CYS A 11 -13.93 6.26 1.72
C CYS A 11 -14.92 5.63 0.72
N LEU A 12 -14.43 4.93 -0.30
CA LEU A 12 -15.28 4.24 -1.27
C LEU A 12 -16.04 3.08 -0.61
N LEU A 13 -15.37 2.27 0.22
CA LEU A 13 -16.06 1.22 0.98
C LEU A 13 -17.16 1.84 1.86
N LEU A 14 -16.84 2.91 2.60
CA LEU A 14 -17.80 3.62 3.43
C LEU A 14 -19.01 4.07 2.60
N ALA A 15 -18.78 4.70 1.45
CA ALA A 15 -19.84 5.15 0.56
C ALA A 15 -20.72 3.98 0.08
N MET A 16 -20.11 2.88 -0.36
CA MET A 16 -20.81 1.68 -0.82
C MET A 16 -21.69 1.06 0.26
N VAL A 17 -21.16 0.92 1.49
CA VAL A 17 -21.91 0.24 2.56
C VAL A 17 -22.97 1.13 3.20
N SER A 18 -22.77 2.45 3.22
CA SER A 18 -23.69 3.43 3.80
C SER A 18 -24.66 4.07 2.80
N ASP A 19 -24.73 3.56 1.56
CA ASP A 19 -25.63 4.06 0.49
C ASP A 19 -25.40 5.54 0.14
N ARG A 20 -24.13 5.92 -0.02
CA ARG A 20 -23.71 7.29 -0.37
C ARG A 20 -22.98 7.33 -1.69
N ALA A 21 -23.07 8.47 -2.37
CA ALA A 21 -22.14 8.81 -3.45
C ALA A 21 -20.81 9.29 -2.84
N LEU A 22 -19.69 8.87 -3.43
CA LEU A 22 -18.36 9.36 -3.07
C LEU A 22 -17.99 10.53 -3.99
N VAL A 23 -17.61 11.66 -3.38
CA VAL A 23 -16.98 12.79 -4.07
C VAL A 23 -15.64 13.07 -3.42
N VAL A 24 -14.56 12.89 -4.17
CA VAL A 24 -13.19 13.15 -3.71
C VAL A 24 -12.82 14.59 -4.05
N ARG A 25 -12.45 15.36 -3.04
CA ARG A 25 -11.93 16.72 -3.23
C ARG A 25 -10.49 16.78 -2.74
N PHE A 26 -9.57 17.06 -3.63
CA PHE A 26 -8.21 17.36 -3.24
C PHE A 26 -8.07 18.83 -2.83
N ARG A 27 -7.41 19.07 -1.69
CA ARG A 27 -6.95 20.42 -1.31
C ARG A 27 -5.63 20.74 -2.05
N GLN A 28 -5.18 21.99 -1.99
CA GLN A 28 -3.87 22.36 -2.56
C GLN A 28 -2.75 21.43 -2.05
N GLY A 29 -1.79 21.10 -2.92
CA GLY A 29 -0.67 20.22 -2.59
C GLY A 29 -0.84 18.74 -3.00
N TYR A 30 -1.99 18.37 -3.59
CA TYR A 30 -2.14 17.09 -4.28
C TYR A 30 -1.85 17.30 -5.77
N TYR A 31 -0.67 16.87 -6.19
CA TYR A 31 -0.07 17.31 -7.44
C TYR A 31 -0.55 16.58 -8.70
N ALA A 32 -1.52 15.67 -8.60
CA ALA A 32 -2.19 15.03 -9.74
C ALA A 32 -3.62 14.72 -9.33
N SER A 33 -4.59 14.87 -10.23
CA SER A 33 -5.98 14.41 -10.05
C SER A 33 -6.06 12.87 -10.01
N LEU A 34 -7.22 12.29 -9.72
CA LEU A 34 -7.43 10.85 -9.92
C LEU A 34 -7.47 10.53 -11.41
N ALA A 35 -8.03 11.43 -12.23
CA ALA A 35 -8.09 11.28 -13.69
C ALA A 35 -6.70 11.29 -14.35
N ASP A 36 -5.71 11.99 -13.76
CA ASP A 36 -4.32 11.95 -14.22
C ASP A 36 -3.63 10.59 -14.02
N LEU A 37 -4.20 9.73 -13.16
CA LEU A 37 -3.56 8.52 -12.66
C LEU A 37 -4.33 7.26 -13.05
N PHE A 38 -5.66 7.33 -13.04
CA PHE A 38 -6.55 6.19 -13.15
C PHE A 38 -7.60 6.42 -14.23
N GLU A 39 -8.01 5.32 -14.84
CA GLU A 39 -9.19 5.29 -15.69
C GLU A 39 -10.44 5.57 -14.86
N SER A 40 -11.44 6.22 -15.46
CA SER A 40 -12.72 6.43 -14.80
C SER A 40 -13.35 5.09 -14.43
N PRO A 41 -13.85 4.92 -13.19
CA PRO A 41 -14.59 3.73 -12.78
C PRO A 41 -16.04 3.72 -13.32
N GLY A 42 -16.40 4.62 -14.25
CA GLY A 42 -17.74 4.75 -14.82
C GLY A 42 -18.63 5.75 -14.10
N PHE A 43 -18.12 6.47 -13.11
CA PHE A 43 -18.82 7.55 -12.40
C PHE A 43 -17.87 8.69 -12.03
N ALA A 44 -18.42 9.90 -11.89
CA ALA A 44 -17.66 11.05 -11.44
C ALA A 44 -17.42 10.95 -9.94
N TRP A 45 -16.17 10.67 -9.56
CA TRP A 45 -15.74 10.50 -8.17
C TRP A 45 -14.78 11.59 -7.69
N GLU A 46 -14.49 12.59 -8.51
CA GLU A 46 -13.63 13.73 -8.17
C GLU A 46 -14.39 15.03 -8.41
N ALA A 47 -14.38 15.91 -7.41
CA ALA A 47 -14.97 17.24 -7.52
C ALA A 47 -14.14 18.11 -8.47
N SER A 48 -14.81 18.89 -9.32
CA SER A 48 -14.22 19.83 -10.26
C SER A 48 -14.50 21.28 -9.85
N GLY A 49 -13.49 22.15 -9.92
CA GLY A 49 -13.66 23.60 -9.74
C GLY A 49 -14.35 24.03 -8.44
N ASP A 50 -15.47 24.75 -8.60
CA ASP A 50 -16.27 25.37 -7.53
C ASP A 50 -17.39 24.47 -6.97
N ASP A 51 -17.33 23.15 -7.21
CA ASP A 51 -18.33 22.21 -6.71
C ASP A 51 -18.62 22.44 -5.22
N LYS A 52 -19.84 22.90 -4.93
CA LYS A 52 -20.35 23.09 -3.58
C LYS A 52 -20.67 21.73 -2.99
N VAL A 53 -19.64 21.04 -2.52
CA VAL A 53 -19.82 19.84 -1.69
C VAL A 53 -20.49 20.28 -0.39
N ALA A 54 -21.70 19.78 -0.12
CA ALA A 54 -22.47 20.13 1.06
C ALA A 54 -21.62 19.92 2.33
N SER A 55 -21.71 20.86 3.28
CA SER A 55 -21.08 20.71 4.59
C SER A 55 -21.80 19.59 5.35
N GLY A 56 -21.22 18.40 5.32
CA GLY A 56 -21.70 17.24 6.04
C GLY A 56 -21.16 17.15 7.47
N ARG A 57 -21.69 16.20 8.25
CA ARG A 57 -21.10 15.84 9.53
C ARG A 57 -19.65 15.38 9.29
N ALA A 58 -18.71 15.97 10.01
CA ALA A 58 -17.32 15.53 9.97
C ALA A 58 -17.16 14.24 10.76
N ILE A 59 -16.46 13.27 10.18
CA ILE A 59 -16.04 12.02 10.83
C ILE A 59 -14.52 12.05 10.92
N ASP A 60 -13.98 11.69 12.09
CA ASP A 60 -12.55 11.52 12.26
C ASP A 60 -12.16 10.10 11.81
N PRO A 61 -11.37 9.94 10.74
CA PRO A 61 -10.93 8.61 10.28
C PRO A 61 -10.01 7.89 11.28
N LYS A 62 -9.61 8.52 12.39
CA LYS A 62 -8.89 7.90 13.51
C LYS A 62 -9.80 7.38 14.62
N ASP A 63 -11.04 7.83 14.67
CA ASP A 63 -11.98 7.41 15.71
C ASP A 63 -12.53 6.01 15.35
N SER A 64 -11.78 4.99 15.78
CA SER A 64 -12.13 3.59 15.55
C SER A 64 -13.50 3.23 16.12
N GLN A 65 -13.89 3.82 17.26
CA GLN A 65 -15.20 3.56 17.88
C GLN A 65 -16.33 4.14 17.03
N GLN A 66 -16.18 5.37 16.52
CA GLN A 66 -17.13 5.95 15.59
C GLN A 66 -17.27 5.10 14.31
N LEU A 67 -16.15 4.59 13.78
CA LEU A 67 -16.16 3.79 12.56
C LEU A 67 -16.74 2.39 12.74
N LEU A 68 -16.46 1.73 13.88
CA LEU A 68 -16.91 0.38 14.20
C LEU A 68 -18.35 0.32 14.70
N CYS A 69 -18.80 1.32 15.45
CA CYS A 69 -20.07 1.26 16.17
C CYS A 69 -21.08 2.32 15.74
N GLY A 70 -20.64 3.36 15.03
CA GLY A 70 -21.51 4.45 14.59
C GLY A 70 -22.41 4.04 13.43
N ASP A 71 -23.62 4.60 13.41
CA ASP A 71 -24.43 4.67 12.20
C ASP A 71 -23.96 5.84 11.35
N LEU A 72 -23.23 5.50 10.29
CA LEU A 72 -22.66 6.37 9.27
C LEU A 72 -23.61 6.54 8.06
N GLY A 73 -24.81 5.96 8.10
CA GLY A 73 -25.84 6.05 7.08
C GLY A 73 -26.55 7.41 7.10
N PRO A 74 -27.41 7.70 6.11
CA PRO A 74 -28.17 8.96 6.05
C PRO A 74 -28.98 9.25 7.31
N ASP A 75 -29.55 8.21 7.92
CA ASP A 75 -30.39 8.34 9.13
C ASP A 75 -29.57 8.65 10.38
N GLY A 76 -28.39 8.02 10.55
CA GLY A 76 -27.53 8.24 11.71
C GLY A 76 -26.60 9.44 11.63
N ALA A 77 -26.06 9.71 10.44
CA ALA A 77 -25.03 10.75 10.26
C ALA A 77 -25.44 11.91 9.35
N GLY A 78 -26.69 11.90 8.88
CA GLY A 78 -27.25 12.95 8.03
C GLY A 78 -26.94 12.75 6.54
N PRO A 79 -27.45 13.64 5.68
CA PRO A 79 -27.41 13.48 4.23
C PRO A 79 -26.01 13.57 3.63
N ALA A 80 -25.07 14.23 4.31
CA ALA A 80 -23.70 14.41 3.86
C ALA A 80 -22.69 14.08 4.96
N LEU A 81 -21.57 13.46 4.56
CA LEU A 81 -20.42 13.17 5.41
C LEU A 81 -19.16 13.78 4.83
N SER A 82 -18.33 14.34 5.70
CA SER A 82 -17.00 14.84 5.34
C SER A 82 -15.94 14.05 6.09
N VAL A 83 -15.06 13.39 5.34
CA VAL A 83 -13.90 12.67 5.88
C VAL A 83 -12.65 13.31 5.27
N SER A 84 -11.66 13.63 6.10
CA SER A 84 -10.40 14.23 5.66
C SER A 84 -9.24 13.54 6.35
N GLY A 85 -8.20 13.20 5.59
CA GLY A 85 -7.02 12.53 6.15
C GLY A 85 -6.26 11.72 5.12
N ASN A 86 -5.44 10.80 5.64
CA ASN A 86 -4.58 9.91 4.86
C ASN A 86 -4.50 8.50 5.50
N TYR A 87 -5.48 8.17 6.34
CA TYR A 87 -5.55 6.95 7.15
C TYR A 87 -6.21 5.81 6.39
N TYR A 88 -5.75 4.59 6.62
CA TYR A 88 -6.43 3.39 6.12
C TYR A 88 -7.38 2.89 7.22
N PHE A 89 -8.67 3.15 7.04
CA PHE A 89 -9.71 2.83 8.03
C PHE A 89 -10.73 1.80 7.52
N MET A 90 -10.51 1.27 6.31
CA MET A 90 -11.34 0.26 5.66
C MET A 90 -11.78 -0.89 6.58
N PRO A 91 -10.91 -1.49 7.41
CA PRO A 91 -11.32 -2.69 8.15
C PRO A 91 -12.29 -2.37 9.29
N PHE A 92 -12.24 -1.15 9.86
CA PHE A 92 -13.22 -0.71 10.85
C PHE A 92 -14.62 -0.63 10.24
N VAL A 93 -14.74 -0.02 9.05
CA VAL A 93 -16.00 0.09 8.33
C VAL A 93 -16.50 -1.29 7.87
N ALA A 94 -15.61 -2.15 7.39
CA ALA A 94 -15.95 -3.50 6.94
C ALA A 94 -16.50 -4.40 8.05
N ASN A 95 -16.13 -4.13 9.31
CA ASN A 95 -16.54 -4.93 10.47
C ASN A 95 -17.60 -4.24 11.34
N ASN A 96 -18.02 -3.02 11.00
CA ASN A 96 -19.13 -2.35 11.66
C ASN A 96 -20.40 -3.24 11.60
N PRO A 97 -21.07 -3.56 12.74
CA PRO A 97 -22.22 -4.47 12.76
C PRO A 97 -23.37 -4.10 11.82
N LEU A 98 -23.55 -2.81 11.53
CA LEU A 98 -24.57 -2.31 10.61
C LEU A 98 -24.21 -2.57 9.14
N TYR A 99 -22.91 -2.61 8.81
CA TYR A 99 -22.41 -2.65 7.43
C TYR A 99 -21.77 -3.96 7.02
N ARG A 100 -21.31 -4.77 7.99
CA ARG A 100 -20.52 -5.99 7.75
C ARG A 100 -21.19 -6.97 6.77
N ALA A 101 -22.50 -7.13 6.85
CA ALA A 101 -23.24 -8.04 5.98
C ALA A 101 -23.19 -7.56 4.51
N LYS A 102 -23.30 -6.25 4.31
CA LYS A 102 -23.21 -5.62 2.99
C LYS A 102 -21.78 -5.66 2.46
N ALA A 103 -20.78 -5.36 3.30
CA ALA A 103 -19.37 -5.51 2.93
C ALA A 103 -19.05 -6.94 2.45
N ARG A 104 -19.47 -7.97 3.19
CA ARG A 104 -19.27 -9.38 2.81
C ARG A 104 -20.01 -9.78 1.54
N ARG A 105 -21.18 -9.18 1.26
CA ARG A 105 -21.91 -9.42 0.01
C ARG A 105 -21.13 -8.93 -1.20
N TRP A 106 -20.49 -7.76 -1.11
CA TRP A 106 -19.67 -7.21 -2.20
C TRP A 106 -18.29 -7.86 -2.29
N PHE A 107 -17.72 -8.28 -1.16
CA PHE A 107 -16.37 -8.83 -1.05
C PHE A 107 -16.39 -10.17 -0.28
N PRO A 108 -16.92 -11.26 -0.89
CA PRO A 108 -17.12 -12.53 -0.19
C PRO A 108 -15.81 -13.17 0.29
N ASN A 109 -14.70 -12.88 -0.39
CA ASN A 109 -13.37 -13.45 -0.07
C ASN A 109 -12.60 -12.60 0.95
N GLY A 110 -13.16 -11.51 1.47
CA GLY A 110 -12.50 -10.61 2.41
C GLY A 110 -11.40 -9.71 1.80
N ASP A 111 -10.95 -9.97 0.57
CA ASP A 111 -9.99 -9.12 -0.16
C ASP A 111 -10.66 -7.85 -0.72
N ILE A 112 -11.05 -6.94 0.18
CA ILE A 112 -11.73 -5.70 -0.18
C ILE A 112 -10.79 -4.78 -0.96
N PHE A 113 -9.63 -4.46 -0.40
CA PHE A 113 -8.73 -3.50 -1.03
C PHE A 113 -8.08 -4.05 -2.30
N GLY A 114 -7.74 -5.34 -2.37
CA GLY A 114 -7.28 -5.97 -3.61
C GLY A 114 -8.30 -5.92 -4.71
N THR A 115 -9.56 -6.23 -4.41
CA THR A 115 -10.64 -6.11 -5.38
C THR A 115 -10.79 -4.65 -5.86
N MET A 116 -10.78 -3.67 -4.95
CA MET A 116 -10.88 -2.26 -5.33
C MET A 116 -9.67 -1.78 -6.14
N ALA A 117 -8.44 -2.17 -5.77
CA ALA A 117 -7.22 -1.81 -6.49
C ALA A 117 -7.27 -2.27 -7.95
N ARG A 118 -7.76 -3.49 -8.20
CA ARG A 118 -7.82 -4.08 -9.54
C ARG A 118 -9.01 -3.58 -10.38
N VAL A 119 -10.15 -3.27 -9.75
CA VAL A 119 -11.38 -2.87 -10.47
C VAL A 119 -11.52 -1.36 -10.60
N VAL A 120 -11.26 -0.62 -9.53
CA VAL A 120 -11.52 0.82 -9.43
C VAL A 120 -10.26 1.61 -9.78
N PHE A 121 -9.11 1.24 -9.21
CA PHE A 121 -7.86 1.97 -9.40
C PHE A 121 -7.05 1.44 -10.59
N ARG A 122 -7.71 1.28 -11.74
CA ARG A 122 -7.09 0.85 -13.00
C ARG A 122 -6.20 1.98 -13.54
N PRO A 123 -4.90 1.75 -13.82
CA PRO A 123 -4.02 2.80 -14.32
C PRO A 123 -4.58 3.41 -15.61
N GLY A 124 -4.57 4.74 -15.74
CA GLY A 124 -5.06 5.42 -16.95
C GLY A 124 -4.14 5.20 -18.17
N PRO A 125 -4.59 5.53 -19.40
CA PRO A 125 -3.84 5.29 -20.63
C PRO A 125 -2.39 5.78 -20.57
N GLN A 126 -2.17 7.03 -20.12
CA GLN A 126 -0.84 7.59 -20.02
C GLN A 126 0.09 6.83 -19.06
N VAL A 127 -0.43 6.36 -17.92
CA VAL A 127 0.37 5.58 -16.95
C VAL A 127 0.71 4.21 -17.53
N ARG A 128 -0.23 3.59 -18.25
CA ARG A 128 0.01 2.32 -18.96
C ARG A 128 1.05 2.49 -20.06
N ASP A 129 0.96 3.54 -20.86
CA ASP A 129 1.93 3.83 -21.93
C ASP A 129 3.34 4.06 -21.36
N MET A 130 3.44 4.78 -20.24
CA MET A 130 4.72 4.99 -19.54
C MET A 130 5.31 3.67 -19.00
N MET A 131 4.46 2.80 -18.44
CA MET A 131 4.87 1.47 -17.96
C MET A 131 5.32 0.58 -19.12
N ASP A 132 4.54 0.52 -20.18
CA ASP A 132 4.82 -0.31 -21.36
C ASP A 132 6.11 0.13 -22.04
N THR A 133 6.32 1.45 -22.17
CA THR A 133 7.56 2.01 -22.70
C THR A 133 8.76 1.58 -21.86
N LEU A 134 8.68 1.73 -20.54
CA LEU A 134 9.76 1.33 -19.65
C LEU A 134 10.08 -0.17 -19.78
N LEU A 135 9.07 -1.04 -19.73
CA LEU A 135 9.29 -2.49 -19.80
C LEU A 135 9.89 -2.93 -21.14
N LEU A 136 9.54 -2.26 -22.24
CA LEU A 136 10.15 -2.50 -23.55
C LEU A 136 11.59 -1.97 -23.63
N ASP A 137 11.86 -0.79 -23.08
CA ASP A 137 13.21 -0.22 -23.00
C ASP A 137 14.15 -1.12 -22.20
N LEU A 138 13.70 -1.60 -21.03
CA LEU A 138 14.45 -2.56 -20.21
C LEU A 138 14.63 -3.89 -20.93
N GLY A 139 13.66 -4.32 -21.74
CA GLY A 139 13.75 -5.55 -22.53
C GLY A 139 14.86 -5.45 -23.57
N ARG A 140 14.90 -4.34 -24.32
CA ARG A 140 15.97 -4.04 -25.27
C ARG A 140 17.34 -3.94 -24.60
N LYS A 141 17.42 -3.27 -23.45
CA LYS A 141 18.66 -3.15 -22.66
C LYS A 141 19.18 -4.52 -22.22
N ALA A 142 18.28 -5.44 -21.89
CA ALA A 142 18.60 -6.82 -21.52
C ALA A 142 18.84 -7.75 -22.72
N GLY A 143 18.77 -7.25 -23.97
CA GLY A 143 18.97 -8.05 -25.18
C GLY A 143 17.82 -9.01 -25.50
N LEU A 144 16.62 -8.74 -25.01
CA LEU A 144 15.42 -9.52 -25.36
C LEU A 144 15.00 -9.23 -26.83
N PRO A 145 14.30 -10.17 -27.49
CA PRO A 145 13.73 -9.95 -28.82
C PRO A 145 12.85 -8.70 -28.92
N ASP A 146 12.79 -8.11 -30.11
CA ASP A 146 11.98 -6.91 -30.35
C ASP A 146 10.51 -7.12 -29.98
N GLY A 147 9.99 -6.23 -29.13
CA GLY A 147 8.62 -6.29 -28.63
C GLY A 147 8.44 -7.12 -27.36
N GLU A 148 9.47 -7.84 -26.89
CA GLU A 148 9.42 -8.53 -25.60
C GLU A 148 9.59 -7.55 -24.44
N ARG A 149 8.70 -7.70 -23.45
CA ARG A 149 8.72 -6.90 -22.23
C ARG A 149 9.67 -7.51 -21.23
N TRP A 150 10.47 -6.67 -20.59
CA TRP A 150 11.24 -7.07 -19.42
C TRP A 150 10.31 -7.56 -18.30
N THR A 151 10.72 -8.60 -17.59
CA THR A 151 9.99 -9.09 -16.41
C THR A 151 10.88 -9.01 -15.19
N CYS A 152 10.29 -8.62 -14.07
CA CYS A 152 10.99 -8.48 -12.81
C CYS A 152 10.96 -9.79 -12.01
N GLU A 153 12.12 -10.28 -11.60
CA GLU A 153 12.23 -11.50 -10.77
C GLU A 153 12.36 -11.15 -9.29
N LEU A 154 13.11 -10.09 -8.97
CA LEU A 154 13.31 -9.61 -7.61
C LEU A 154 13.14 -8.09 -7.55
N GLY A 155 12.23 -7.64 -6.71
CA GLY A 155 12.00 -6.23 -6.45
C GLY A 155 12.50 -5.83 -5.08
N PHE A 156 13.17 -4.68 -4.99
CA PHE A 156 13.42 -3.98 -3.73
C PHE A 156 12.63 -2.68 -3.70
N GLN A 157 11.72 -2.54 -2.74
CA GLN A 157 11.08 -1.28 -2.44
C GLN A 157 11.71 -0.70 -1.17
N ILE A 158 12.53 0.31 -1.38
CA ILE A 158 13.32 0.96 -0.35
C ILE A 158 12.68 2.31 0.00
N ARG A 159 12.31 2.48 1.27
CA ARG A 159 11.81 3.74 1.81
C ARG A 159 12.83 4.26 2.81
N ASN A 160 13.60 5.26 2.40
CA ASN A 160 14.53 5.94 3.29
C ASN A 160 13.95 7.32 3.58
N ASP A 161 13.11 7.41 4.61
CA ASP A 161 12.66 8.71 5.09
C ASP A 161 13.90 9.45 5.62
N ASN A 162 14.41 10.43 4.87
CA ASN A 162 15.50 11.33 5.28
C ASN A 162 15.11 12.24 6.47
N ASP A 163 14.19 11.80 7.33
CA ASP A 163 13.78 12.45 8.57
C ASP A 163 14.59 11.81 9.72
N PRO A 164 15.67 12.47 10.18
CA PRO A 164 16.56 11.93 11.23
C PRO A 164 15.85 11.73 12.58
N VAL A 165 14.63 12.26 12.76
CA VAL A 165 13.84 12.11 13.99
C VAL A 165 12.84 10.96 13.88
N ARG A 166 12.26 10.73 12.71
CA ARG A 166 11.18 9.72 12.52
C ARG A 166 11.69 8.36 12.04
N ARG A 167 12.79 8.33 11.29
CA ARG A 167 13.43 7.08 10.88
C ARG A 167 14.87 7.32 10.46
N PRO A 168 15.87 6.78 11.17
CA PRO A 168 17.24 6.79 10.65
C PRO A 168 17.32 5.99 9.35
N GLN A 169 18.37 6.24 8.58
CA GLN A 169 18.69 5.46 7.38
C GLN A 169 18.66 3.96 7.67
N ILE A 170 18.30 3.15 6.66
CA ILE A 170 18.35 1.68 6.75
C ILE A 170 19.72 1.29 7.31
N SER A 171 19.71 0.55 8.42
CA SER A 171 20.93 0.16 9.11
C SER A 171 21.72 -0.85 8.28
N ALA A 172 23.03 -0.95 8.48
CA ALA A 172 23.85 -1.99 7.84
C ALA A 172 23.30 -3.41 8.15
N LYS A 173 22.75 -3.60 9.35
CA LYS A 173 22.10 -4.84 9.76
C LYS A 173 20.81 -5.11 8.98
N GLU A 174 19.99 -4.10 8.72
CA GLU A 174 18.78 -4.25 7.91
C GLU A 174 19.13 -4.52 6.44
N TRP A 175 20.19 -3.90 5.88
CA TRP A 175 20.71 -4.26 4.56
C TRP A 175 21.21 -5.70 4.46
N ASP A 176 21.89 -6.22 5.50
CA ASP A 176 22.25 -7.63 5.57
C ASP A 176 21.03 -8.55 5.54
N LEU A 177 19.91 -8.12 6.13
CA LEU A 177 18.67 -8.87 6.07
C LEU A 177 18.05 -8.84 4.67
N TYR A 178 18.08 -7.71 3.96
CA TYR A 178 17.63 -7.63 2.56
C TYR A 178 18.42 -8.60 1.68
N ARG A 179 19.75 -8.66 1.85
CA ARG A 179 20.62 -9.61 1.12
C ARG A 179 20.28 -11.07 1.44
N LYS A 180 20.11 -11.40 2.72
CA LYS A 180 19.74 -12.76 3.15
C LYS A 180 18.37 -13.17 2.61
N CYS A 181 17.36 -12.30 2.75
CA CYS A 181 16.03 -12.48 2.19
C CYS A 181 16.07 -12.82 0.70
N ALA A 182 16.78 -12.00 -0.09
CA ALA A 182 16.90 -12.18 -1.52
C ALA A 182 17.53 -13.54 -1.87
N ALA A 183 18.64 -13.89 -1.21
CA ALA A 183 19.33 -15.15 -1.45
C ALA A 183 18.51 -16.39 -1.05
N GLU A 184 17.71 -16.29 0.01
CA GLU A 184 16.84 -17.38 0.47
C GLU A 184 15.66 -17.60 -0.47
N LEU A 185 14.99 -16.52 -0.89
CA LEU A 185 13.76 -16.57 -1.68
C LEU A 185 14.00 -16.82 -3.17
N LEU A 186 15.14 -16.38 -3.71
CA LEU A 186 15.47 -16.64 -5.12
C LEU A 186 15.68 -18.14 -5.37
N PRO A 187 15.06 -18.71 -6.43
CA PRO A 187 15.35 -20.05 -6.90
C PRO A 187 16.84 -20.19 -7.21
N ARG A 188 17.43 -21.36 -6.92
CA ARG A 188 18.88 -21.59 -7.12
C ARG A 188 19.36 -21.23 -8.53
N SER A 189 18.54 -21.50 -9.56
CA SER A 189 18.84 -21.18 -10.97
C SER A 189 18.90 -19.69 -11.31
N ARG A 190 18.42 -18.81 -10.41
CA ARG A 190 18.35 -17.36 -10.62
C ARG A 190 19.22 -16.56 -9.64
N ARG A 191 19.96 -17.23 -8.74
CA ARG A 191 20.71 -16.53 -7.68
C ARG A 191 21.94 -15.77 -8.18
N GLU A 192 22.49 -16.17 -9.32
CA GLU A 192 23.71 -15.55 -9.86
C GLU A 192 23.41 -14.30 -10.68
N ASP A 193 22.28 -14.27 -11.40
CA ASP A 193 21.91 -13.15 -12.28
C ASP A 193 20.38 -12.96 -12.35
N PRO A 194 19.74 -12.52 -11.25
CA PRO A 194 18.32 -12.22 -11.24
C PRO A 194 18.04 -10.87 -11.93
N ARG A 195 16.89 -10.76 -12.59
CA ARG A 195 16.39 -9.47 -13.08
C ARG A 195 15.81 -8.65 -11.93
N VAL A 196 16.57 -7.65 -11.49
CA VAL A 196 16.24 -6.85 -10.30
C VAL A 196 15.67 -5.48 -10.65
N PHE A 197 14.61 -5.08 -9.95
CA PHE A 197 14.06 -3.72 -10.00
C PHE A 197 14.13 -3.06 -8.61
N VAL A 198 14.51 -1.79 -8.56
CA VAL A 198 14.57 -1.00 -7.32
C VAL A 198 13.60 0.19 -7.41
N ALA A 199 12.60 0.20 -6.53
CA ALA A 199 11.70 1.32 -6.30
C ALA A 199 12.09 2.06 -5.03
N THR A 200 12.44 3.35 -5.13
CA THR A 200 12.92 4.13 -3.99
C THR A 200 12.49 5.59 -4.06
N ASP A 201 12.50 6.27 -2.92
CA ASP A 201 11.85 7.56 -2.74
C ASP A 201 12.73 8.81 -2.85
N SER A 202 14.02 8.66 -3.17
CA SER A 202 14.93 9.78 -3.39
C SER A 202 16.21 9.37 -4.13
N ASP A 203 16.87 10.32 -4.80
CA ASP A 203 18.19 10.10 -5.43
C ASP A 203 19.27 9.61 -4.46
N PRO A 204 19.39 10.17 -3.23
CA PRO A 204 20.32 9.62 -2.24
C PRO A 204 20.06 8.14 -1.94
N SER A 205 18.79 7.72 -1.92
CA SER A 205 18.45 6.32 -1.67
C SER A 205 18.80 5.42 -2.85
N ARG A 206 18.66 5.91 -4.09
CA ARG A 206 19.14 5.20 -5.29
C ARG A 206 20.64 4.96 -5.22
N LYS A 207 21.41 5.96 -4.78
CA LYS A 207 22.85 5.82 -4.59
C LYS A 207 23.18 4.76 -3.53
N ILE A 208 22.52 4.80 -2.37
CA ILE A 208 22.72 3.76 -1.34
C ILE A 208 22.37 2.37 -1.90
N CYS A 209 21.27 2.24 -2.67
CA CYS A 209 20.93 0.96 -3.30
C CYS A 209 22.02 0.47 -4.27
N SER A 210 22.71 1.37 -4.98
CA SER A 210 23.83 1.00 -5.86
C SER A 210 25.04 0.42 -5.12
N GLU A 211 25.15 0.68 -3.82
CA GLU A 211 26.20 0.17 -2.94
C GLU A 211 25.74 -1.10 -2.20
N GLU A 212 24.46 -1.20 -1.85
CA GLU A 212 23.95 -2.21 -0.91
C GLU A 212 23.15 -3.37 -1.56
N VAL A 213 22.51 -3.14 -2.72
CA VAL A 213 21.78 -4.19 -3.44
C VAL A 213 22.80 -5.14 -4.09
N PRO A 214 22.73 -6.46 -3.84
CA PRO A 214 23.79 -7.39 -4.22
C PRO A 214 23.80 -7.77 -5.71
N TYR A 215 22.96 -7.12 -6.53
CA TYR A 215 22.73 -7.46 -7.92
C TYR A 215 22.69 -6.20 -8.78
N PRO A 216 23.06 -6.27 -10.07
CA PRO A 216 22.69 -5.24 -11.03
C PRO A 216 21.18 -5.05 -11.04
N PHE A 217 20.72 -3.80 -11.07
CA PHE A 217 19.29 -3.50 -11.01
C PHE A 217 18.88 -2.37 -11.95
N GLU A 218 17.59 -2.36 -12.24
CA GLU A 218 16.91 -1.34 -13.01
C GLU A 218 16.08 -0.43 -12.10
N VAL A 219 15.89 0.81 -12.54
CA VAL A 219 15.05 1.82 -11.87
C VAL A 219 14.19 2.53 -12.91
N TYR A 220 13.09 3.16 -12.48
CA TYR A 220 12.36 4.06 -13.38
C TYR A 220 13.16 5.36 -13.59
N GLY A 221 13.84 5.46 -14.75
CA GLY A 221 14.46 6.68 -15.30
C GLY A 221 15.13 7.59 -14.27
N ASP A 222 15.11 8.91 -14.50
CA ASP A 222 15.53 9.89 -13.49
C ASP A 222 14.48 10.06 -12.40
N PHE A 223 14.94 10.22 -11.16
CA PHE A 223 14.07 10.46 -10.02
C PHE A 223 13.34 11.78 -10.21
N GLU A 224 12.05 11.76 -9.91
CA GLU A 224 11.21 12.94 -9.95
C GLU A 224 10.34 12.91 -8.70
N ARG A 225 10.54 13.90 -7.83
CA ARG A 225 9.75 14.00 -6.61
C ARG A 225 8.28 14.08 -6.98
N SER A 226 7.42 13.41 -6.21
CA SER A 226 5.96 13.44 -6.40
C SER A 226 5.32 14.76 -5.94
N ASN A 227 5.91 15.90 -6.35
CA ASN A 227 5.46 17.26 -6.08
C ASN A 227 4.94 17.99 -7.33
N ASN A 228 4.67 17.24 -8.40
CA ASN A 228 4.08 17.70 -9.65
C ASN A 228 3.37 16.50 -10.32
N PRO A 229 2.48 16.71 -11.32
CA PRO A 229 1.71 15.59 -11.91
C PRO A 229 2.60 14.51 -12.52
N LYS A 230 3.69 14.90 -13.18
CA LYS A 230 4.66 13.99 -13.79
C LYS A 230 5.33 13.11 -12.74
N GLY A 231 5.76 13.67 -11.61
CA GLY A 231 6.37 12.92 -10.51
C GLY A 231 5.40 11.97 -9.82
N VAL A 232 4.11 12.32 -9.73
CA VAL A 232 3.09 11.39 -9.21
C VAL A 232 2.83 10.24 -10.20
N ARG A 233 2.74 10.53 -11.51
CA ARG A 233 2.64 9.49 -12.55
C ARG A 233 3.83 8.54 -12.53
N LYS A 234 5.06 9.07 -12.53
CA LYS A 234 6.30 8.27 -12.41
C LYS A 234 6.28 7.38 -11.16
N ALA A 235 5.90 7.93 -10.01
CA ALA A 235 5.79 7.14 -8.78
C ALA A 235 4.72 6.06 -8.86
N LEU A 236 3.62 6.26 -9.60
CA LEU A 236 2.64 5.19 -9.84
C LEU A 236 3.20 4.13 -10.79
N VAL A 237 3.92 4.50 -11.85
CA VAL A 237 4.54 3.50 -12.74
C VAL A 237 5.59 2.66 -12.01
N ASP A 238 6.46 3.30 -11.23
CA ASP A 238 7.46 2.64 -10.39
C ASP A 238 6.80 1.63 -9.42
N LEU A 239 5.59 1.95 -8.92
CA LEU A 239 4.80 1.08 -8.03
C LEU A 239 4.27 -0.12 -8.80
N LEU A 240 3.73 0.12 -9.99
CA LEU A 240 3.14 -0.91 -10.84
C LEU A 240 4.21 -1.86 -11.38
N VAL A 241 5.38 -1.36 -11.81
CA VAL A 241 6.50 -2.20 -12.22
C VAL A 241 6.99 -3.03 -11.04
N PHE A 242 7.18 -2.44 -9.86
CA PHE A 242 7.52 -3.21 -8.66
C PHE A 242 6.47 -4.29 -8.33
N SER A 243 5.18 -4.03 -8.55
CA SER A 243 4.13 -5.05 -8.37
C SER A 243 4.21 -6.23 -9.35
N THR A 244 4.93 -6.08 -10.46
CA THR A 244 5.19 -7.18 -11.41
C THR A 244 6.38 -8.07 -11.02
N CYS A 245 7.10 -7.76 -9.93
CA CYS A 245 8.21 -8.57 -9.46
C CYS A 245 7.78 -9.87 -8.80
N ASP A 246 8.40 -11.00 -9.19
CA ASP A 246 8.08 -12.33 -8.64
C ASP A 246 8.29 -12.42 -7.13
N ILE A 247 9.38 -11.84 -6.66
CA ILE A 247 9.67 -11.67 -5.23
C ILE A 247 9.67 -10.17 -4.93
N MET A 248 8.88 -9.75 -3.94
CA MET A 248 8.79 -8.35 -3.54
C MET A 248 9.34 -8.16 -2.13
N LEU A 249 10.52 -7.55 -2.00
CA LEU A 249 11.08 -7.13 -0.72
C LEU A 249 10.72 -5.67 -0.48
N THR A 250 10.07 -5.36 0.64
CA THR A 250 9.56 -4.01 0.91
C THR A 250 9.96 -3.49 2.28
N SER A 251 10.22 -2.19 2.33
CA SER A 251 10.47 -1.51 3.59
C SER A 251 9.25 -1.56 4.51
N PRO A 252 9.44 -1.92 5.80
CA PRO A 252 8.39 -1.88 6.82
C PRO A 252 7.69 -0.51 6.84
N TRP A 253 6.37 -0.50 7.06
CA TRP A 253 5.53 0.71 7.16
C TRP A 253 5.36 1.52 5.86
N SER A 254 6.03 1.12 4.77
CA SER A 254 5.87 1.79 3.48
C SER A 254 4.48 1.52 2.93
N SER A 255 3.60 2.54 2.98
CA SER A 255 2.30 2.49 2.29
C SER A 255 2.44 2.19 0.79
N TYR A 256 3.59 2.51 0.22
CA TYR A 256 3.89 2.32 -1.19
C TYR A 256 4.10 0.84 -1.52
N GLY A 257 4.99 0.16 -0.80
CA GLY A 257 5.22 -1.29 -0.98
C GLY A 257 3.99 -2.11 -0.63
N ARG A 258 3.20 -1.67 0.36
CA ARG A 258 1.90 -2.26 0.67
C ARG A 258 0.95 -2.19 -0.52
N VAL A 259 0.72 -1.01 -1.08
CA VAL A 259 -0.15 -0.86 -2.26
C VAL A 259 0.37 -1.67 -3.45
N ALA A 260 1.69 -1.72 -3.69
CA ALA A 260 2.25 -2.56 -4.75
C ALA A 260 1.89 -4.04 -4.57
N SER A 261 2.02 -4.56 -3.35
CA SER A 261 1.69 -5.96 -3.05
C SER A 261 0.20 -6.28 -3.28
N VAL A 262 -0.69 -5.28 -3.12
CA VAL A 262 -2.12 -5.39 -3.49
C VAL A 262 -2.33 -5.63 -4.97
N TYR A 263 -1.67 -4.78 -5.76
CA TYR A 263 -1.78 -4.84 -7.21
C TYR A 263 -1.24 -6.17 -7.72
N ALA A 264 -0.16 -6.65 -7.12
CA ALA A 264 0.43 -7.94 -7.44
C ALA A 264 -0.51 -9.12 -7.14
N GLY A 265 -1.35 -9.01 -6.10
CA GLY A 265 -2.23 -10.10 -5.66
C GLY A 265 -1.48 -11.34 -5.18
N ARG A 266 -0.20 -11.18 -4.84
CA ARG A 266 0.73 -12.23 -4.39
C ARG A 266 1.62 -11.70 -3.29
N GLU A 267 2.37 -12.60 -2.70
CA GLU A 267 3.07 -12.36 -1.44
C GLU A 267 4.20 -11.36 -1.58
N ALA A 268 4.32 -10.50 -0.58
CA ALA A 268 5.46 -9.62 -0.40
C ALA A 268 6.13 -9.91 0.95
N TYR A 269 7.39 -9.52 1.10
CA TYR A 269 8.18 -9.75 2.30
C TYR A 269 8.63 -8.41 2.86
N PHE A 270 8.31 -8.15 4.13
CA PHE A 270 8.93 -7.04 4.84
C PHE A 270 10.28 -7.43 5.39
N VAL A 271 11.22 -6.52 5.26
CA VAL A 271 12.56 -6.71 5.77
C VAL A 271 12.83 -5.71 6.87
N THR A 272 13.08 -6.18 8.09
CA THR A 272 13.37 -5.30 9.22
C THR A 272 14.29 -5.96 10.23
N ASP A 273 15.21 -5.17 10.80
CA ASP A 273 16.11 -5.61 11.87
C ASP A 273 15.52 -5.50 13.28
N TRP A 274 14.23 -5.14 13.37
CA TRP A 274 13.45 -4.87 14.58
C TRP A 274 13.81 -3.58 15.32
N GLY A 275 14.62 -2.70 14.72
CA GLY A 275 14.84 -1.34 15.19
C GLY A 275 13.58 -0.50 14.97
N VAL A 276 12.55 -0.70 15.80
CA VAL A 276 11.24 -0.07 15.60
C VAL A 276 11.11 1.21 16.42
N PRO A 277 10.49 2.28 15.87
CA PRO A 277 10.06 3.41 16.66
C PRO A 277 9.21 2.95 17.85
N THR A 278 9.42 3.51 19.03
CA THR A 278 8.85 3.08 20.32
C THR A 278 7.31 3.20 20.46
N GLY A 279 6.56 3.41 19.37
CA GLY A 279 5.12 3.56 19.38
C GLY A 279 4.35 2.24 19.42
N GLU A 280 3.27 2.19 20.21
CA GLU A 280 2.43 1.00 20.39
C GLU A 280 1.92 0.34 19.09
N PRO A 281 1.42 1.06 18.07
CA PRO A 281 0.89 0.41 16.85
C PRO A 281 1.96 -0.39 16.10
N HIS A 282 3.19 0.08 16.15
CA HIS A 282 4.31 -0.57 15.49
C HIS A 282 4.68 -1.85 16.24
N ARG A 283 4.68 -1.82 17.59
CA ARG A 283 4.88 -2.99 18.44
C ARG A 283 3.84 -4.09 18.21
N ARG A 284 2.55 -3.72 18.08
CA ARG A 284 1.46 -4.68 17.81
C ARG A 284 1.67 -5.46 16.52
N PHE A 285 2.06 -4.78 15.44
CA PHE A 285 2.35 -5.44 14.16
C PHE A 285 3.57 -6.37 14.22
N LEU A 286 4.60 -6.02 15.00
CA LEU A 286 5.73 -6.92 15.21
C LEU A 286 5.34 -8.16 15.99
N ASP A 287 4.49 -8.04 17.00
CA ASP A 287 4.04 -9.19 17.79
C ASP A 287 3.25 -10.19 16.92
N ILE A 288 2.44 -9.70 15.96
CA ILE A 288 1.79 -10.55 14.93
C ILE A 288 2.83 -11.36 14.13
N LEU A 289 3.93 -10.72 13.74
CA LEU A 289 4.98 -11.37 12.95
C LEU A 289 5.87 -12.31 13.78
N ARG A 290 5.96 -12.10 15.09
CA ARG A 290 6.83 -12.89 16.00
C ARG A 290 6.27 -14.26 16.32
N ASP A 291 4.95 -14.40 16.40
CA ASP A 291 4.31 -15.66 16.80
C ASP A 291 4.42 -16.76 15.74
N GLU A 292 4.71 -16.42 14.47
CA GLU A 292 4.65 -17.39 13.37
C GLU A 292 6.01 -17.98 12.96
N ASP A 293 7.07 -17.18 12.88
CA ASP A 293 8.27 -17.62 12.13
C ASP A 293 9.48 -17.99 12.99
N GLY A 294 9.60 -17.51 14.24
CA GLY A 294 10.79 -17.72 15.08
C GLY A 294 12.15 -17.32 14.46
N LYS A 295 12.15 -16.82 13.22
CA LYS A 295 13.28 -16.47 12.38
C LYS A 295 13.24 -14.96 12.14
N SER A 296 14.34 -14.30 12.44
CA SER A 296 14.44 -12.85 12.31
C SER A 296 14.71 -12.43 10.87
N GLY A 297 13.89 -11.51 10.35
CA GLY A 297 14.32 -10.46 9.42
C GLY A 297 13.60 -10.41 8.07
N CYS A 298 12.90 -11.47 7.67
CA CYS A 298 12.14 -11.57 6.43
C CYS A 298 10.72 -12.06 6.70
N PHE A 299 9.73 -11.16 6.64
CA PHE A 299 8.38 -11.45 7.10
C PHE A 299 7.41 -11.47 5.94
N ARG A 300 6.77 -12.63 5.72
CA ARG A 300 5.71 -12.78 4.71
C ARG A 300 4.52 -11.91 5.10
N PHE A 301 4.22 -10.91 4.29
CA PHE A 301 3.28 -9.84 4.59
C PHE A 301 1.82 -10.18 4.26
N LEU A 302 1.62 -11.00 3.22
CA LEU A 302 0.32 -11.17 2.58
C LEU A 302 -0.26 -12.54 2.90
N ARG A 303 -0.91 -12.65 4.06
CA ARG A 303 -1.79 -13.78 4.37
C ARG A 303 -3.24 -13.31 4.25
N THR A 304 -3.99 -13.97 3.38
CA THR A 304 -5.46 -13.91 3.33
C THR A 304 -6.10 -14.69 4.48
N GLU A 305 -5.27 -15.38 5.27
CA GLU A 305 -5.66 -16.11 6.46
C GLU A 305 -6.07 -15.15 7.60
N PRO A 306 -6.94 -15.61 8.52
CA PRO A 306 -7.25 -14.86 9.74
C PRO A 306 -5.97 -14.54 10.51
N CYS A 307 -5.82 -13.29 10.96
CA CYS A 307 -4.68 -12.87 11.76
C CYS A 307 -4.86 -13.34 13.20
N PRO A 308 -4.04 -14.24 13.79
CA PRO A 308 -4.25 -14.73 15.14
C PRO A 308 -3.64 -13.80 16.22
N TRP A 309 -3.85 -12.49 16.16
CA TRP A 309 -3.41 -11.59 17.25
C TRP A 309 -4.34 -11.64 18.47
N GLN A 310 -3.84 -12.12 19.61
CA GLN A 310 -4.63 -12.20 20.85
C GLN A 310 -4.61 -10.92 21.71
N GLY A 311 -3.88 -9.88 21.28
CA GLY A 311 -3.69 -8.68 22.10
C GLY A 311 -2.71 -8.86 23.26
N PRO A 312 -2.31 -7.78 23.94
CA PRO A 312 -1.63 -7.88 25.23
C PRO A 312 -2.51 -8.62 26.24
N LYS A 313 -1.89 -9.41 27.14
CA LYS A 313 -2.63 -10.11 28.20
C LYS A 313 -3.44 -9.12 29.05
N GLY A 314 -4.77 -9.24 29.00
CA GLY A 314 -5.70 -8.45 29.81
C GLY A 314 -6.48 -7.36 29.06
N GLU A 315 -6.22 -7.17 27.77
CA GLU A 315 -7.00 -6.28 26.90
C GLU A 315 -7.86 -7.07 25.90
N LEU A 316 -8.96 -6.49 25.43
CA LEU A 316 -9.70 -7.04 24.29
C LEU A 316 -8.77 -7.00 23.06
N GLY A 317 -8.47 -8.16 22.50
CA GLY A 317 -7.64 -8.25 21.30
C GLY A 317 -8.32 -7.57 20.11
N PHE A 318 -7.54 -7.11 19.15
CA PHE A 318 -8.05 -6.55 17.89
C PHE A 318 -8.99 -7.54 17.17
N ASN A 319 -8.75 -8.85 17.35
CA ASN A 319 -9.64 -9.92 16.89
C ASN A 319 -10.96 -10.05 17.66
N ASP A 320 -11.04 -9.60 18.90
CA ASP A 320 -12.30 -9.60 19.66
C ASP A 320 -13.28 -8.57 19.10
N VAL A 321 -12.74 -7.49 18.54
CA VAL A 321 -13.48 -6.36 17.94
C VAL A 321 -13.66 -6.53 16.42
N VAL A 322 -12.68 -7.12 15.74
CA VAL A 322 -12.59 -7.18 14.28
C VAL A 322 -12.33 -8.64 13.82
N ARG A 323 -13.25 -9.55 14.16
CA ARG A 323 -13.17 -11.03 14.02
C ARG A 323 -12.88 -11.57 12.61
N THR A 324 -12.94 -10.74 11.56
CA THR A 324 -12.68 -11.15 10.18
C THR A 324 -11.57 -10.36 9.49
N THR A 325 -10.67 -9.77 10.27
CA THR A 325 -9.51 -9.06 9.71
C THR A 325 -8.45 -10.05 9.28
N THR A 326 -8.04 -9.93 8.02
CA THR A 326 -6.87 -10.61 7.47
C THR A 326 -5.59 -9.98 8.06
N CYS A 327 -4.47 -10.72 8.14
CA CYS A 327 -3.16 -10.14 8.55
C CYS A 327 -2.82 -8.89 7.74
N TRP A 328 -3.23 -8.94 6.48
CA TRP A 328 -3.27 -7.87 5.52
C TRP A 328 -3.85 -6.55 6.08
N ASP A 329 -5.09 -6.56 6.55
CA ASP A 329 -5.77 -5.36 7.06
C ASP A 329 -5.22 -4.93 8.44
N ALA A 330 -4.88 -5.89 9.31
CA ALA A 330 -4.27 -5.67 10.63
C ALA A 330 -2.91 -4.96 10.54
N SER A 331 -2.17 -5.22 9.48
CA SER A 331 -0.88 -4.56 9.28
C SER A 331 -1.01 -3.10 8.87
N MET A 332 -2.13 -2.72 8.26
CA MET A 332 -2.34 -1.43 7.61
C MET A 332 -2.68 -0.30 8.57
N PHE A 333 -2.97 -0.65 9.82
CA PHE A 333 -3.09 0.29 10.90
C PHE A 333 -1.71 0.81 11.27
N SER A 334 -1.39 2.03 10.83
CA SER A 334 -0.29 2.79 11.44
C SER A 334 -0.67 3.26 12.84
N ASP A 335 -1.97 3.34 13.14
CA ASP A 335 -2.55 3.92 14.34
C ASP A 335 -3.88 3.19 14.66
N VAL A 336 -3.85 2.16 15.51
CA VAL A 336 -5.02 1.81 16.33
C VAL A 336 -4.65 2.31 17.72
N CYS A 337 -5.56 3.09 18.32
CA CYS A 337 -5.44 3.79 19.60
C CYS A 337 -4.33 3.30 20.53
#